data_AF-A0A0B8NYU5-F1
#
_entry.id   AF-A0A0B8NYU5-F1
#
_cell.length_a   1.000
_cell.length_b   1.000
_cell.length_c   1.000
_cell.angle_alpha   90.00
_cell.angle_beta   90.00
_cell.angle_gamma   90.00
#
_symmetry.space_group_name_H-M   'P 1'
#
loop_
_entity.id
_entity.type
_entity.pdbx_description
1 polymer ?
#
loop_
_entity_poly.entity_id
_entity_poly.type
_entity_poly.pdbx_seq_one_letter_code
_entity_poly.pdbx_strand_id
1 'polypeptide(L)'
;MINTDASGQGSLRYGKTSDHVLALKAVLADGSVLDTSNQHSNPEGSFADKAVKTTFEICSEYRPQIEDKFPDLNRFLTGYDLKNALDGERFASHRVLCGSEGSLGFITEAKLNLTPIPKKRVLVNVKYDSFDSALRSAPMMVEANALSVETIDSIVLNLAKQDIVWHTVSG
;
A
#
# COMPACT_ATOMS: atom_id res chain seq x y z
N MET A 1 -2.04 7.22 -5.33
CA MET A 1 -2.07 6.27 -4.19
C MET A 1 -2.28 4.85 -4.68
N ILE A 2 -3.41 4.52 -5.33
CA ILE A 2 -3.70 3.14 -5.77
C ILE A 2 -2.68 2.64 -6.79
N ASN A 3 -2.42 3.40 -7.86
CA ASN A 3 -1.43 3.00 -8.89
C ASN A 3 -0.01 2.79 -8.33
N THR A 4 0.33 3.36 -7.18
CA THR A 4 1.67 3.22 -6.58
C THR A 4 1.63 2.37 -5.30
N ASP A 5 0.49 1.72 -5.02
CA ASP A 5 0.18 1.01 -3.78
C ASP A 5 0.73 1.68 -2.51
N ALA A 6 0.42 2.98 -2.37
CA ALA A 6 1.09 3.84 -1.42
C ALA A 6 0.94 3.38 0.05
N SER A 7 1.99 3.58 0.84
CA SER A 7 2.02 3.37 2.29
C SER A 7 2.32 4.68 3.01
N GLY A 8 1.50 5.04 4.01
CA GLY A 8 1.69 6.25 4.82
C GLY A 8 2.26 5.96 6.22
N GLN A 9 2.42 7.00 7.05
CA GLN A 9 2.87 6.88 8.46
C GLN A 9 2.07 5.82 9.25
N GLY A 10 0.75 5.80 9.10
CA GLY A 10 -0.12 4.87 9.81
C GLY A 10 -0.14 3.44 9.23
N SER A 11 0.61 3.15 8.16
CA SER A 11 0.57 1.84 7.50
C SER A 11 1.06 0.69 8.37
N LEU A 12 1.88 0.98 9.40
CA LEU A 12 2.28 -0.01 10.41
C LEU A 12 1.06 -0.64 11.09
N ARG A 13 -0.01 0.15 11.30
CA ARG A 13 -1.24 -0.30 11.96
C ARG A 13 -2.40 -0.55 11.00
N TYR A 14 -2.54 0.28 9.98
CA TYR A 14 -3.71 0.28 9.11
C TYR A 14 -3.50 -0.49 7.80
N GLY A 15 -2.27 -0.85 7.46
CA GLY A 15 -1.95 -1.46 6.18
C GLY A 15 -1.66 -0.45 5.08
N LYS A 16 -1.45 -0.96 3.88
CA LYS A 16 -1.18 -0.17 2.66
C LYS A 16 -2.46 0.12 1.88
N THR A 17 -2.35 0.92 0.83
CA THR A 17 -3.52 1.32 0.02
C THR A 17 -4.33 0.10 -0.46
N SER A 18 -3.68 -0.95 -0.97
CA SER A 18 -4.38 -2.16 -1.45
C SER A 18 -5.18 -2.89 -0.36
N ASP A 19 -4.81 -2.77 0.91
CA ASP A 19 -5.54 -3.42 2.02
C ASP A 19 -6.87 -2.72 2.33
N HIS A 20 -7.00 -1.48 1.85
CA HIS A 20 -8.21 -0.69 1.96
C HIS A 20 -9.11 -0.77 0.72
N VAL A 21 -8.58 -1.20 -0.43
CA VAL A 21 -9.34 -1.29 -1.68
C VAL A 21 -10.25 -2.52 -1.64
N LEU A 22 -11.55 -2.30 -1.85
CA LEU A 22 -12.57 -3.35 -1.96
C LEU A 22 -12.93 -3.63 -3.42
N ALA A 23 -12.99 -2.58 -4.24
CA ALA A 23 -13.24 -2.65 -5.67
C ALA A 23 -12.74 -1.38 -6.37
N LEU A 24 -12.46 -1.49 -7.66
CA LEU A 24 -12.06 -0.42 -8.55
C LEU A 24 -12.91 -0.45 -9.80
N LYS A 25 -13.10 0.73 -10.41
CA LYS A 25 -13.40 0.83 -11.83
C LYS A 25 -12.21 1.45 -12.56
N ALA A 26 -11.89 0.90 -13.72
CA ALA A 26 -10.84 1.42 -14.58
C ALA A 26 -11.28 1.43 -16.04
N VAL A 27 -10.88 2.46 -16.78
CA VAL A 27 -11.01 2.49 -18.24
C VAL A 27 -9.78 1.82 -18.85
N LEU A 28 -10.00 0.78 -19.63
CA LEU A 28 -8.96 0.01 -20.30
C LEU A 28 -8.58 0.62 -21.65
N ALA A 29 -7.52 0.09 -22.27
CA ALA A 29 -6.97 0.62 -23.53
C ALA A 29 -7.96 0.60 -24.71
N ASP A 30 -8.95 -0.30 -24.70
CA ASP A 30 -10.01 -0.38 -25.71
C ASP A 30 -11.21 0.55 -25.41
N GLY A 31 -11.16 1.30 -24.31
CA GLY A 31 -12.24 2.17 -23.83
C GLY A 31 -13.30 1.45 -23.01
N SER A 32 -13.21 0.13 -22.81
CA SER A 32 -14.12 -0.60 -21.93
C SER A 32 -13.89 -0.23 -20.46
N VAL A 33 -14.94 -0.33 -19.66
CA VAL A 33 -14.86 -0.16 -18.20
C VAL A 33 -14.70 -1.54 -17.56
N LEU A 34 -13.56 -1.73 -16.90
CA LEU A 34 -13.33 -2.83 -15.99
C LEU A 34 -13.96 -2.50 -14.63
N ASP A 35 -14.80 -3.39 -14.12
CA ASP A 35 -15.33 -3.35 -12.76
C ASP A 35 -14.83 -4.58 -11.99
N THR A 36 -14.10 -4.35 -10.89
CA THR A 36 -13.51 -5.43 -10.09
C THR A 36 -14.36 -5.83 -8.87
N SER A 37 -15.60 -5.35 -8.78
CA SER A 37 -16.47 -5.61 -7.61
C SER A 37 -16.89 -7.09 -7.50
N ASN A 38 -16.99 -7.79 -8.63
CA ASN A 38 -17.32 -9.20 -8.71
C ASN A 38 -16.76 -9.81 -10.00
N GLN A 39 -16.61 -11.14 -10.05
CA GLN A 39 -16.12 -11.86 -11.23
C GLN A 39 -17.05 -11.72 -12.45
N HIS A 40 -18.35 -11.52 -12.21
CA HIS A 40 -19.37 -11.38 -13.27
C HIS A 40 -19.76 -9.92 -13.54
N SER A 41 -19.05 -8.93 -13.00
CA SER A 41 -19.38 -7.52 -13.21
C SER A 41 -19.08 -7.04 -14.63
N ASN A 42 -18.29 -7.80 -15.39
CA ASN A 42 -17.86 -7.44 -16.74
C ASN A 42 -18.63 -8.30 -17.77
N PRO A 43 -19.09 -7.71 -18.89
CA PRO A 43 -19.79 -8.48 -19.93
C PRO A 43 -18.92 -9.62 -20.47
N GLU A 44 -19.50 -10.81 -20.57
CA GLU A 44 -18.78 -12.00 -21.04
C GLU A 44 -18.20 -11.78 -22.45
N GLY A 45 -16.92 -12.12 -22.62
CA GLY A 45 -16.19 -11.95 -23.90
C GLY A 45 -15.69 -10.53 -24.17
N SER A 46 -16.03 -9.54 -23.33
CA SER A 46 -15.46 -8.20 -23.40
C SER A 46 -13.96 -8.19 -23.12
N PHE A 47 -13.28 -7.10 -23.48
CA PHE A 47 -11.86 -6.92 -23.16
C PHE A 47 -11.62 -6.93 -21.64
N ALA A 48 -12.50 -6.32 -20.84
CA ALA A 48 -12.45 -6.36 -19.39
C ALA A 48 -12.61 -7.77 -18.82
N ASP A 49 -13.56 -8.57 -19.32
CA ASP A 49 -13.73 -9.98 -18.92
C ASP A 49 -12.47 -10.81 -19.23
N LYS A 50 -11.90 -10.63 -20.44
CA LYS A 50 -10.63 -11.27 -20.82
C LYS A 50 -9.48 -10.87 -19.90
N ALA A 51 -9.34 -9.58 -19.57
CA ALA A 51 -8.30 -9.11 -18.66
C ALA A 51 -8.41 -9.75 -17.26
N VAL A 52 -9.63 -9.89 -16.73
CA VAL A 52 -9.89 -10.55 -15.44
C VAL A 52 -9.54 -12.03 -15.51
N LYS A 53 -9.96 -12.74 -16.56
CA LYS A 53 -9.65 -14.16 -16.78
C LYS A 53 -8.14 -14.41 -16.92
N THR A 54 -7.46 -13.63 -17.77
CA THR A 54 -6.00 -13.70 -17.93
C THR A 54 -5.27 -13.45 -16.62
N THR A 55 -5.74 -12.50 -15.81
CA THR A 55 -5.16 -12.24 -14.49
C THR A 55 -5.31 -13.45 -13.56
N PHE A 56 -6.49 -14.07 -13.54
CA PHE A 56 -6.74 -15.28 -12.75
C PHE A 56 -5.88 -16.47 -13.22
N GLU A 57 -5.81 -16.70 -14.53
CA GLU A 57 -4.97 -17.74 -15.14
C GLU A 57 -3.51 -17.59 -14.73
N ILE A 58 -2.95 -16.38 -14.84
CA ILE A 58 -1.57 -16.11 -14.44
C ILE A 58 -1.36 -16.39 -12.95
N CYS A 59 -2.25 -15.91 -12.08
CA CYS A 59 -2.12 -16.10 -10.64
C CYS A 59 -2.24 -17.58 -10.22
N SER A 60 -3.02 -18.36 -10.95
CA SER A 60 -3.27 -19.77 -10.68
C SER A 60 -2.17 -20.67 -11.26
N GLU A 61 -1.87 -20.53 -12.56
CA GLU A 61 -0.90 -21.38 -13.28
C GLU A 61 0.53 -21.19 -12.74
N TYR A 62 0.92 -19.95 -12.50
CA TYR A 62 2.28 -19.61 -12.05
C TYR A 62 2.36 -19.50 -10.52
N ARG A 63 1.38 -20.01 -9.77
CA ARG A 63 1.33 -19.88 -8.31
C ARG A 63 2.62 -20.31 -7.61
N PRO A 64 3.24 -21.47 -7.92
CA PRO A 64 4.48 -21.87 -7.28
C PRO A 64 5.64 -20.90 -7.53
N GLN A 65 5.70 -20.30 -8.72
CA GLN A 65 6.73 -19.31 -9.07
C GLN A 65 6.50 -17.98 -8.39
N ILE A 66 5.23 -17.55 -8.27
CA ILE A 66 4.86 -16.35 -7.52
C ILE A 66 5.26 -16.52 -6.05
N GLU A 67 4.99 -17.66 -5.44
CA GLU A 67 5.36 -17.91 -4.05
C GLU A 67 6.88 -17.99 -3.83
N ASP A 68 7.62 -18.59 -4.77
CA ASP A 68 9.08 -18.65 -4.74
C ASP A 68 9.74 -17.27 -4.91
N LYS A 69 9.20 -16.43 -5.81
CA LYS A 69 9.81 -15.14 -6.17
C LYS A 69 9.42 -14.00 -5.23
N PHE A 70 8.22 -14.02 -4.67
CA PHE A 70 7.75 -12.96 -3.79
C PHE A 70 8.06 -13.29 -2.32
N PRO A 71 9.04 -12.62 -1.69
CA PRO A 71 9.36 -12.84 -0.28
C PRO A 71 8.15 -12.55 0.62
N ASP A 72 8.14 -13.16 1.81
CA ASP A 72 7.19 -12.81 2.87
C ASP A 72 7.55 -11.45 3.47
N LEU A 73 6.98 -10.40 2.89
CA LEU A 73 7.14 -9.02 3.33
C LEU A 73 5.82 -8.44 3.79
N ASN A 74 5.87 -7.73 4.92
CA ASN A 74 4.74 -6.92 5.40
C ASN A 74 4.51 -5.66 4.56
N ARG A 75 5.46 -5.31 3.68
CA ARG A 75 5.37 -4.19 2.72
C ARG A 75 5.84 -4.66 1.35
N PHE A 76 4.93 -4.65 0.39
CA PHE A 76 5.22 -5.03 -1.00
C PHE A 76 5.94 -3.91 -1.75
N LEU A 77 6.72 -4.29 -2.75
CA LEU A 77 7.27 -3.38 -3.76
C LEU A 77 6.16 -2.98 -4.75
N THR A 78 6.33 -1.83 -5.40
CA THR A 78 5.43 -1.41 -6.49
C THR A 78 5.47 -2.42 -7.64
N GLY A 79 4.41 -2.46 -8.44
CA GLY A 79 4.17 -3.49 -9.44
C GLY A 79 2.86 -4.23 -9.20
N TYR A 80 2.70 -5.37 -9.86
CA TYR A 80 1.48 -6.16 -9.81
C TYR A 80 1.47 -7.05 -8.56
N ASP A 81 0.50 -6.84 -7.66
CA ASP A 81 0.33 -7.64 -6.44
C ASP A 81 -0.27 -9.03 -6.74
N LEU A 82 0.45 -9.83 -7.55
CA LEU A 82 0.05 -11.16 -7.99
C LEU A 82 -0.06 -12.14 -6.82
N LYS A 83 0.81 -12.00 -5.80
CA LYS A 83 0.79 -12.86 -4.61
C LYS A 83 -0.53 -12.73 -3.85
N ASN A 84 -1.04 -11.51 -3.69
CA ASN A 84 -2.29 -11.26 -2.94
C ASN A 84 -3.54 -11.20 -3.83
N ALA A 85 -3.39 -11.24 -5.16
CA ALA A 85 -4.52 -11.29 -6.09
C ALA A 85 -5.28 -12.62 -6.03
N LEU A 86 -4.63 -13.71 -5.63
CA LEU A 86 -5.25 -15.02 -5.41
C LEU A 86 -4.82 -15.56 -4.04
N ASP A 87 -5.79 -15.74 -3.16
CA ASP A 87 -5.62 -16.31 -1.81
C ASP A 87 -6.57 -17.50 -1.64
N GLY A 88 -6.03 -18.72 -1.74
CA GLY A 88 -6.82 -19.93 -1.88
C GLY A 88 -7.77 -19.85 -3.08
N GLU A 89 -9.08 -19.94 -2.83
CA GLU A 89 -10.12 -19.80 -3.86
C GLU A 89 -10.57 -18.34 -4.08
N ARG A 90 -10.10 -17.40 -3.25
CA ARG A 90 -10.52 -16.01 -3.32
C ARG A 90 -9.66 -15.24 -4.32
N PHE A 91 -10.29 -14.82 -5.41
CA PHE A 91 -9.66 -13.99 -6.43
C PHE A 91 -10.07 -12.51 -6.30
N ALA A 92 -9.08 -11.62 -6.32
CA ALA A 92 -9.20 -10.18 -6.13
C ALA A 92 -8.43 -9.43 -7.23
N SER A 93 -9.02 -9.31 -8.43
CA SER A 93 -8.37 -8.68 -9.59
C SER A 93 -7.92 -7.23 -9.37
N HIS A 94 -8.56 -6.48 -8.46
CA HIS A 94 -8.15 -5.12 -8.09
C HIS A 94 -6.74 -5.06 -7.49
N ARG A 95 -6.23 -6.15 -6.90
CA ARG A 95 -4.87 -6.21 -6.34
C ARG A 95 -3.82 -5.96 -7.41
N VAL A 96 -4.02 -6.44 -8.63
CA VAL A 96 -3.09 -6.22 -9.76
C VAL A 96 -3.12 -4.78 -10.28
N LEU A 97 -4.24 -4.08 -10.14
CA LEU A 97 -4.33 -2.65 -10.45
C LEU A 97 -3.63 -1.80 -9.38
N CYS A 98 -3.66 -2.24 -8.12
CA CYS A 98 -2.89 -1.60 -7.04
C CYS A 98 -1.40 -1.82 -7.30
N GLY A 99 -0.64 -0.73 -7.46
CA GLY A 99 0.79 -0.80 -7.77
C GLY A 99 1.11 -0.91 -9.27
N SER A 100 0.10 -0.93 -10.16
CA SER A 100 0.30 -1.02 -11.62
C SER A 100 1.00 0.18 -12.27
N GLU A 101 1.18 1.27 -11.54
CA GLU A 101 1.74 2.55 -12.01
C GLU A 101 1.00 3.14 -13.23
N GLY A 102 -0.26 2.75 -13.43
CA GLY A 102 -1.11 3.21 -14.53
C GLY A 102 -0.90 2.45 -15.85
N SER A 103 -0.10 1.39 -15.86
CA SER A 103 0.19 0.60 -17.06
C SER A 103 -0.98 -0.26 -17.57
N LEU A 104 -1.97 -0.57 -16.71
CA LEU A 104 -3.07 -1.48 -17.02
C LEU A 104 -4.41 -0.79 -17.30
N GLY A 105 -4.53 0.51 -17.00
CA GLY A 105 -5.76 1.27 -17.21
C GLY A 105 -5.84 2.53 -16.36
N PHE A 106 -6.81 3.37 -16.66
CA PHE A 106 -7.10 4.59 -15.93
C PHE A 106 -8.15 4.34 -14.84
N ILE A 107 -7.73 4.35 -13.58
CA ILE A 107 -8.64 4.19 -12.45
C ILE A 107 -9.57 5.41 -12.37
N THR A 108 -10.88 5.19 -12.35
CA THR A 108 -11.92 6.22 -12.32
C THR A 108 -12.73 6.23 -11.03
N GLU A 109 -12.95 5.06 -10.42
CA GLU A 109 -13.67 4.93 -9.15
C GLU A 109 -12.97 3.93 -8.23
N ALA A 110 -13.07 4.16 -6.92
CA ALA A 110 -12.57 3.24 -5.91
C ALA A 110 -13.57 3.09 -4.77
N LYS A 111 -13.87 1.85 -4.41
CA LYS A 111 -14.59 1.50 -3.20
C LYS A 111 -13.58 1.09 -2.14
N LEU A 112 -13.57 1.79 -1.02
CA LEU A 112 -12.62 1.57 0.07
C LEU A 112 -13.35 1.10 1.34
N ASN A 113 -12.66 0.32 2.18
CA ASN A 113 -13.07 0.17 3.57
C ASN A 113 -12.65 1.42 4.38
N LEU A 114 -13.27 1.61 5.55
CA LEU A 114 -12.92 2.70 6.46
C LEU A 114 -12.47 2.12 7.79
N THR A 115 -11.48 2.77 8.40
CA THR A 115 -11.00 2.44 9.74
C THR A 115 -11.63 3.38 10.78
N PRO A 116 -11.91 2.91 12.01
CA PRO A 116 -12.38 3.77 13.08
C PRO A 116 -11.40 4.91 13.40
N ILE A 117 -11.93 6.11 13.67
CA ILE A 117 -11.13 7.24 14.11
C ILE A 117 -10.66 7.01 15.55
N PRO A 118 -9.35 7.11 15.86
CA PRO A 118 -8.86 6.93 17.22
C PRO A 118 -9.36 8.05 18.13
N LYS A 119 -9.96 7.69 19.27
CA LYS A 119 -10.51 8.65 20.25
C LYS A 119 -9.43 9.48 20.96
N LYS A 120 -8.21 8.95 21.07
CA LYS A 120 -7.07 9.59 21.74
C LYS A 120 -5.82 9.37 20.90
N ARG A 121 -4.95 10.39 20.85
CA ARG A 121 -3.63 10.34 20.21
C ARG A 121 -2.63 10.97 21.16
N VAL A 122 -1.48 10.32 21.33
CA VAL A 122 -0.36 10.80 22.15
C VAL A 122 0.88 10.76 21.27
N LEU A 123 1.67 11.83 21.29
CA LEU A 123 2.98 11.90 20.67
C LEU A 123 4.04 11.81 21.77
N VAL A 124 5.02 10.94 21.58
CA VAL A 124 6.17 10.82 22.47
C VAL A 124 7.41 11.16 21.66
N ASN A 125 8.18 12.15 22.10
CA ASN A 125 9.47 12.48 21.50
C ASN A 125 10.57 11.92 22.40
N VAL A 126 11.45 11.09 21.83
CA VAL A 126 12.56 10.47 22.55
C VAL A 126 13.86 10.94 21.91
N LYS A 127 14.71 11.58 22.71
CA LYS A 127 16.04 11.99 22.29
C LYS A 127 17.05 10.90 22.61
N TYR A 128 17.87 10.57 21.62
CA TYR A 128 18.97 9.62 21.75
C TYR A 128 20.32 10.34 21.65
N ASP A 129 21.35 9.69 22.15
CA ASP A 129 22.76 10.12 22.03
C ASP A 129 23.34 9.82 20.64
N SER A 130 22.79 8.83 19.93
CA SER A 130 23.18 8.46 18.57
C SER A 130 22.00 7.95 17.75
N PHE A 131 22.15 7.95 16.41
CA PHE A 131 21.15 7.37 15.51
C PHE A 131 21.05 5.84 15.66
N ASP A 132 22.17 5.15 15.94
CA ASP A 132 22.17 3.70 16.22
C ASP A 132 21.34 3.36 17.46
N SER A 133 21.49 4.13 18.54
CA SER A 133 20.67 4.00 19.76
C SER A 133 19.17 4.13 19.47
N ALA A 134 18.79 5.06 18.57
CA ALA A 134 17.42 5.24 18.15
C ALA A 134 16.90 4.02 17.36
N LEU A 135 17.67 3.52 16.40
CA LEU A 135 17.32 2.35 15.59
C LEU A 135 17.15 1.08 16.43
N ARG A 136 18.01 0.88 17.44
CA ARG A 136 17.90 -0.26 18.37
C ARG A 136 16.61 -0.27 19.18
N SER A 137 15.95 0.88 19.34
CA SER A 137 14.68 0.98 20.08
C SER A 137 13.45 0.67 19.21
N ALA A 138 13.60 0.58 17.88
CA ALA A 138 12.49 0.36 16.97
C ALA A 138 11.68 -0.93 17.25
N PRO A 139 12.28 -2.10 17.56
CA PRO A 139 11.53 -3.32 17.86
C PRO A 139 10.57 -3.15 19.04
N MET A 140 11.03 -2.51 20.12
CA MET A 140 10.20 -2.23 21.30
C MET A 140 9.00 -1.33 20.96
N MET A 141 9.16 -0.35 20.07
CA MET A 141 8.06 0.52 19.65
C MET A 141 7.02 -0.21 18.80
N VAL A 142 7.47 -1.17 17.97
CA VAL A 142 6.58 -2.04 17.19
C VAL A 142 5.79 -2.97 18.15
N GLU A 143 6.46 -3.58 19.12
CA GLU A 143 5.81 -4.40 20.16
C GLU A 143 4.79 -3.62 20.99
N ALA A 144 5.05 -2.33 21.24
CA ALA A 144 4.12 -1.42 21.91
C ALA A 144 2.89 -1.04 21.06
N ASN A 145 2.74 -1.58 19.84
CA ASN A 145 1.67 -1.27 18.90
C ASN A 145 1.55 0.23 18.60
N ALA A 146 2.71 0.91 18.48
CA ALA A 146 2.76 2.32 18.10
C ALA A 146 2.03 2.53 16.75
N LEU A 147 1.32 3.65 16.65
CA LEU A 147 0.59 3.99 15.42
C LEU A 147 1.55 4.28 14.26
N SER A 148 2.62 5.01 14.58
CA SER A 148 3.69 5.42 13.67
C SER A 148 4.97 5.52 14.49
N VAL A 149 6.09 5.16 13.87
CA VAL A 149 7.43 5.32 14.43
C VAL A 149 8.26 6.02 13.37
N GLU A 150 8.76 7.20 13.71
CA GLU A 150 9.64 7.97 12.84
C GLU A 150 10.92 8.33 13.57
N THR A 151 12.01 8.36 12.82
CA THR A 151 13.32 8.74 13.35
C THR A 151 13.88 9.85 12.47
N ILE A 152 14.31 10.94 13.10
CA ILE A 152 14.97 12.06 12.43
C ILE A 152 16.43 12.02 12.88
N ASP A 153 17.35 11.95 11.91
CA ASP A 153 18.77 11.98 12.21
C ASP A 153 19.27 13.42 12.50
N SER A 154 20.51 13.51 12.96
CA SER A 154 21.11 14.81 13.25
C SER A 154 21.31 15.70 12.02
N ILE A 155 21.45 15.11 10.82
CA ILE A 155 21.70 15.85 9.58
C ILE A 155 20.43 16.61 9.21
N VAL A 156 19.29 15.92 9.12
CA VAL A 156 17.98 16.50 8.80
C VAL A 156 17.61 17.56 9.85
N LEU A 157 17.82 17.26 11.13
CA LEU A 157 17.55 18.23 12.21
C LEU A 157 18.42 19.49 12.08
N ASN A 158 19.70 19.34 11.74
CA ASN A 158 20.61 20.47 11.59
C ASN A 158 20.33 21.29 10.33
N LEU A 159 19.83 20.67 9.25
CA LEU A 159 19.34 21.39 8.07
C LEU A 159 18.10 22.22 8.43
N ALA A 160 17.14 21.65 9.16
CA ALA A 160 15.96 22.38 9.62
C ALA A 160 16.32 23.59 10.50
N LYS A 161 17.41 23.49 11.27
CA LYS A 161 17.93 24.58 12.11
C LYS A 161 18.49 25.78 11.34
N GLN A 162 18.86 25.59 10.08
CA GLN A 162 19.38 26.67 9.22
C GLN A 162 18.26 27.49 8.59
N ASP A 163 17.02 27.02 8.66
CA ASP A 163 15.88 27.75 8.13
C ASP A 163 15.60 29.02 8.97
N ILE A 164 15.26 30.11 8.29
CA ILE A 164 14.96 31.41 8.92
C ILE A 164 13.84 31.30 9.96
N VAL A 165 12.89 30.40 9.75
CA VAL A 165 11.76 30.15 10.65
C VAL A 165 12.22 29.49 11.95
N TRP A 166 13.35 28.77 11.96
CA TRP A 166 13.83 28.07 13.16
C TRP A 166 13.99 29.02 14.36
N HIS A 167 14.56 30.21 14.14
CA HIS A 167 14.76 31.22 15.19
C HIS A 167 13.45 31.76 15.78
N THR A 168 12.33 31.60 15.08
CA THR A 168 11.01 32.03 15.56
C THR A 168 10.34 30.98 16.45
N VAL A 169 10.82 29.73 16.44
CA VAL A 169 10.21 28.59 17.14
C VAL A 169 11.13 27.92 18.17
N SER A 170 12.44 28.17 18.15
CA SER A 170 13.44 27.49 18.98
C SER A 170 13.55 27.99 20.43
N GLY A 171 12.45 28.48 21.01
CA GLY A 171 12.38 29.01 22.38
C GLY A 171 12.73 27.99 23.46
#